data_AF-A0A941BJN8-F1
#
_entry.id   AF-A0A941BJN8-F1
#
_cell.length_a   1.000
_cell.length_b   1.000
_cell.length_c   1.000
_cell.angle_alpha   90.00
_cell.angle_beta   90.00
_cell.angle_gamma   90.00
#
_symmetry.space_group_name_H-M   'P 1'
#
loop_
_entity.id
_entity.type
_entity.pdbx_description
1 polymer ?
#
loop_
_entity_poly.entity_id
_entity_poly.type
_entity_poly.pdbx_seq_one_letter_code
_entity_poly.pdbx_strand_id
1 'polypeptide(L)'
;MKRRWVGVGAGLAIGLWLLWMRWPEAMPAVTDQAVPAASQAVAPRVPSASTAGVRAARGEVADPVDPELPALGPACGYGPWLGDDALPDAVARARVDRALGRQVVSTLQQSSSELDQAVGWWLASTPFNVIEPALQDCTGRGCQTALQQAQERVERAAPRRDQASEKLLSLAQASQDPAVVALALSQCASAPQPPACRAELSARWVALEPDNAAGWLAQAQVAQEAGDPAGVVVAFHQATQAAHNRPPSAWVARHVVALLPAEWQGLPRLSLQLQLLGSVARLQGPNAAMFEHCRDAGAAGQANRQQACERLAERLLRDAPDLLSWAVATGLGRQARWPAERLAALKAEREQLEALFNPLRLEHPPGSPGECRAHQRGSAWLERSVQMGELAHLRSLRPSD
;
A
#
# COMPACT_ATOMS: atom_id res chain seq x y z
N MET A 1 -3.71 -39.83 17.48
CA MET A 1 -4.03 -38.39 17.50
C MET A 1 -2.82 -37.60 17.00
N LYS A 2 -2.83 -37.17 15.73
CA LYS A 2 -1.75 -36.35 15.14
C LYS A 2 -2.15 -34.87 15.25
N ARG A 3 -1.51 -34.12 16.15
CA ARG A 3 -1.65 -32.64 16.22
C ARG A 3 -0.86 -32.02 15.07
N ARG A 4 -1.56 -31.40 14.12
CA ARG A 4 -0.97 -30.58 13.06
C ARG A 4 -0.57 -29.22 13.65
N TRP A 5 0.72 -28.91 13.58
CA TRP A 5 1.24 -27.56 13.80
C TRP A 5 0.94 -26.71 12.56
N VAL A 6 -0.05 -25.83 12.66
CA VAL A 6 -0.32 -24.78 11.68
C VAL A 6 -0.49 -23.50 12.50
N GLY A 7 0.43 -22.54 12.38
CA GLY A 7 0.25 -21.26 13.09
C GLY A 7 1.45 -20.35 13.33
N VAL A 8 2.68 -20.66 12.88
CA VAL A 8 3.87 -19.80 13.17
C VAL A 8 4.44 -19.10 11.92
N GLY A 9 3.94 -19.40 10.72
CA GLY A 9 4.57 -18.95 9.46
C GLY A 9 4.45 -17.46 9.11
N ALA A 10 3.39 -16.78 9.55
CA ALA A 10 3.09 -15.43 9.05
C ALA A 10 3.98 -14.32 9.65
N GLY A 11 4.39 -14.46 10.92
CA GLY A 11 5.25 -13.46 11.58
C GLY A 11 6.70 -13.49 11.10
N LEU A 12 7.22 -14.68 10.78
CA LEU A 12 8.57 -14.86 10.24
C LEU A 12 8.72 -14.30 8.82
N ALA A 13 7.67 -14.37 8.00
CA ALA A 13 7.70 -13.85 6.62
C ALA A 13 7.82 -12.32 6.56
N ILE A 14 7.16 -11.59 7.46
CA ILE A 14 7.24 -10.12 7.53
C ILE A 14 8.60 -9.68 8.09
N GLY A 15 9.12 -10.37 9.11
CA GLY A 15 10.46 -10.13 9.64
C GLY A 15 11.56 -10.40 8.62
N LEU A 16 11.47 -11.51 7.86
CA LEU A 16 12.38 -11.79 6.75
C LEU A 16 12.24 -10.78 5.61
N TRP A 17 11.04 -10.32 5.27
CA TRP A 17 10.83 -9.32 4.23
C TRP A 17 11.43 -7.95 4.60
N LEU A 18 11.32 -7.51 5.86
CA LEU A 18 11.99 -6.30 6.36
C LEU A 18 13.52 -6.47 6.44
N LEU A 19 14.03 -7.67 6.77
CA LEU A 19 15.46 -8.00 6.69
C LEU A 19 15.98 -8.07 5.25
N TRP A 20 15.14 -8.50 4.30
CA TRP A 20 15.44 -8.59 2.87
C TRP A 20 15.44 -7.20 2.20
N MET A 21 14.57 -6.29 2.66
CA MET A 21 14.64 -4.85 2.32
C MET A 21 15.90 -4.18 2.90
N ARG A 22 16.49 -4.77 3.94
CA ARG A 22 17.76 -4.39 4.57
C ARG A 22 18.96 -5.17 4.03
N TRP A 23 18.88 -5.67 2.79
CA TRP A 23 19.97 -6.41 2.13
C TRP A 23 21.29 -5.61 2.20
N PRO A 24 22.42 -6.21 2.63
CA PRO A 24 23.64 -5.45 2.88
C PRO A 24 24.16 -4.73 1.65
N GLU A 25 24.57 -3.48 1.83
CA GLU A 25 25.36 -2.65 0.90
C GLU A 25 26.77 -3.20 0.65
N ALA A 26 26.98 -4.52 0.75
CA ALA A 26 28.22 -5.16 0.38
C ALA A 26 28.31 -5.25 -1.15
N MET A 27 28.48 -4.09 -1.80
CA MET A 27 29.06 -4.06 -3.13
C MET A 27 30.51 -4.54 -3.02
N PRO A 28 30.99 -5.45 -3.87
CA PRO A 28 32.43 -5.57 -4.06
C PRO A 28 32.94 -4.21 -4.52
N ALA A 29 33.97 -3.68 -3.86
CA ALA A 29 34.66 -2.48 -4.29
C ALA A 29 35.05 -2.65 -5.77
N VAL A 30 34.37 -1.93 -6.65
CA VAL A 30 34.81 -1.75 -8.03
C VAL A 30 36.06 -0.89 -7.92
N THR A 31 37.22 -1.53 -8.04
CA THR A 31 38.51 -0.84 -8.16
C THR A 31 38.43 0.09 -9.37
N ASP A 32 38.70 1.38 -9.15
CA ASP A 32 38.84 2.41 -10.18
C ASP A 32 39.82 1.95 -11.27
N GLN A 33 39.29 1.55 -12.43
CA GLN A 33 40.02 1.64 -13.68
C GLN A 33 39.58 2.95 -14.36
N ALA A 34 40.55 3.84 -14.50
CA ALA A 34 40.40 5.13 -15.16
C ALA A 34 39.83 4.96 -16.58
N VAL A 35 38.63 5.50 -16.80
CA VAL A 35 38.06 5.70 -18.13
C VAL A 35 38.59 7.04 -18.67
N PRO A 36 39.17 7.10 -19.88
CA PRO A 36 39.62 8.35 -20.46
C PRO A 36 38.43 9.22 -20.88
N ALA A 37 38.60 10.54 -20.75
CA ALA A 37 37.61 11.55 -21.10
C ALA A 37 37.16 11.43 -22.57
N ALA A 38 35.86 11.30 -22.78
CA ALA A 38 35.24 11.36 -24.11
C ALA A 38 34.10 12.41 -24.13
N SER A 39 34.36 13.44 -24.94
CA SER A 39 33.47 14.30 -25.72
C SER A 39 32.08 14.70 -25.20
N GLN A 40 31.93 16.01 -25.04
CA GLN A 40 30.66 16.73 -24.88
C GLN A 40 29.73 16.47 -26.07
N ALA A 41 28.56 15.88 -25.81
CA ALA A 41 27.45 15.84 -26.74
C ALA A 41 26.51 17.03 -26.47
N VAL A 42 26.22 17.79 -27.53
CA VAL A 42 25.30 18.93 -27.54
C VAL A 42 23.85 18.43 -27.38
N ALA A 43 23.15 18.91 -26.37
CA ALA A 43 21.72 18.65 -26.17
C ALA A 43 20.86 19.40 -27.21
N PRO A 44 19.75 18.80 -27.73
CA PRO A 44 18.83 19.49 -28.62
C PRO A 44 18.00 20.54 -27.88
N ARG A 45 17.87 21.73 -28.49
CA ARG A 45 16.97 22.81 -28.05
C ARG A 45 15.51 22.40 -28.25
N VAL A 46 14.74 22.36 -27.17
CA VAL A 46 13.27 22.30 -27.21
C VAL A 46 12.71 23.72 -27.36
N PRO A 47 11.76 24.00 -28.27
CA PRO A 47 11.19 25.32 -28.43
C PRO A 47 10.24 25.68 -27.28
N SER A 48 10.45 26.89 -26.75
CA SER A 48 9.63 27.49 -25.69
C SER A 48 8.18 27.72 -26.14
N ALA A 49 7.23 27.13 -25.41
CA ALA A 49 5.84 27.51 -25.48
C ALA A 49 5.58 28.75 -24.59
N SER A 50 4.71 29.62 -25.11
CA SER A 50 4.33 30.95 -24.63
C SER A 50 3.92 31.02 -23.14
N THR A 51 4.54 31.96 -22.41
CA THR A 51 4.34 32.28 -20.98
C THR A 51 3.36 33.44 -20.75
N ALA A 52 2.15 33.35 -21.31
CA ALA A 52 1.08 34.31 -21.04
C ALA A 52 -0.06 33.66 -20.25
N GLY A 53 0.10 33.54 -18.92
CA GLY A 53 -0.99 33.06 -18.05
C GLY A 53 -0.64 32.81 -16.57
N VAL A 54 0.62 32.64 -16.19
CA VAL A 54 0.98 32.17 -14.83
C VAL A 54 1.73 33.26 -14.03
N ARG A 55 1.09 34.41 -13.81
CA ARG A 55 1.70 35.49 -13.00
C ARG A 55 0.93 35.84 -11.71
N ALA A 56 0.08 34.95 -11.22
CA ALA A 56 -0.67 35.15 -9.97
C ALA A 56 -0.36 34.16 -8.83
N ALA A 57 0.67 33.30 -8.95
CA ALA A 57 0.99 32.28 -7.94
C ALA A 57 2.44 32.35 -7.44
N ARG A 58 2.94 33.56 -7.17
CA ARG A 58 4.18 33.76 -6.38
C ARG A 58 3.81 34.32 -5.02
N GLY A 59 3.28 33.45 -4.17
CA GLY A 59 3.32 33.63 -2.73
C GLY A 59 4.51 32.86 -2.19
N GLU A 60 5.17 33.39 -1.17
CA GLU A 60 6.03 32.61 -0.27
C GLU A 60 5.34 31.28 0.05
N VAL A 61 6.10 30.18 0.06
CA VAL A 61 5.63 28.90 0.61
C VAL A 61 5.49 29.09 2.12
N ALA A 62 4.42 29.77 2.51
CA ALA A 62 3.82 29.54 3.80
C ALA A 62 3.57 28.02 3.86
N ASP A 63 4.03 27.39 4.93
CA ASP A 63 3.45 26.14 5.41
C ASP A 63 1.94 26.26 5.16
N PRO A 64 1.25 25.32 4.46
CA PRO A 64 -0.19 25.39 4.28
C PRO A 64 -0.85 25.15 5.64
N VAL A 65 -0.72 26.14 6.51
CA VAL A 65 -1.61 26.44 7.62
C VAL A 65 -2.87 26.91 6.93
N ASP A 66 -3.66 25.92 6.49
CA ASP A 66 -5.04 26.13 6.12
C ASP A 66 -5.76 26.92 7.24
N PRO A 67 -6.73 27.78 6.87
CA PRO A 67 -7.39 28.72 7.74
C PRO A 67 -8.00 28.01 8.95
N GLU A 68 -7.92 28.66 10.12
CA GLU A 68 -8.49 28.26 11.42
C GLU A 68 -9.38 27.00 11.37
N LEU A 69 -8.76 25.81 11.40
CA LEU A 69 -9.51 24.58 11.63
C LEU A 69 -10.27 24.76 12.95
N PRO A 70 -11.57 24.41 13.00
CA PRO A 70 -12.35 24.60 14.21
C PRO A 70 -11.67 23.89 15.37
N ALA A 71 -11.54 24.60 16.49
CA ALA A 71 -10.94 24.06 17.69
C ALA A 71 -11.76 22.83 18.13
N LEU A 72 -11.17 21.65 18.02
CA LEU A 72 -11.73 20.45 18.64
C LEU A 72 -11.61 20.60 20.15
N GLY A 73 -12.65 20.18 20.88
CA GLY A 73 -12.62 20.10 22.33
C GLY A 73 -11.48 19.20 22.85
N PRO A 74 -11.27 19.15 24.17
CA PRO A 74 -10.13 18.46 24.80
C PRO A 74 -10.01 16.96 24.45
N ALA A 75 -11.09 16.34 23.98
CA ALA A 75 -11.11 14.97 23.51
C ALA A 75 -10.57 14.77 22.07
N CYS A 76 -10.03 15.79 21.41
CA CYS A 76 -9.49 15.74 20.04
C CYS A 76 -10.39 15.01 19.02
N GLY A 77 -11.69 15.29 19.09
CA GLY A 77 -12.71 14.67 18.25
C GLY A 77 -13.49 13.57 18.95
N TYR A 78 -13.00 12.92 20.02
CA TYR A 78 -13.74 11.83 20.68
C TYR A 78 -14.99 12.26 21.49
N GLY A 79 -15.17 13.56 21.75
CA GLY A 79 -16.24 14.10 22.61
C GLY A 79 -17.64 13.57 22.31
N PRO A 80 -18.10 13.53 21.04
CA PRO A 80 -19.41 12.99 20.68
C PRO A 80 -19.64 11.52 21.08
N TRP A 81 -18.57 10.76 21.33
CA TRP A 81 -18.64 9.32 21.64
C TRP A 81 -18.36 8.99 23.11
N LEU A 82 -17.66 9.87 23.84
CA LEU A 82 -17.18 9.60 25.20
C LEU A 82 -17.70 10.58 26.25
N GLY A 83 -18.37 11.67 25.84
CA GLY A 83 -18.72 12.78 26.72
C GLY A 83 -17.55 13.75 26.94
N ASP A 84 -17.84 14.95 27.45
CA ASP A 84 -16.89 16.07 27.48
C ASP A 84 -15.88 16.01 28.65
N ASP A 85 -16.09 15.16 29.66
CA ASP A 85 -15.49 15.35 30.98
C ASP A 85 -14.19 14.55 31.27
N ALA A 86 -13.60 13.82 30.32
CA ALA A 86 -12.30 13.17 30.55
C ALA A 86 -11.50 12.89 29.26
N LEU A 87 -10.17 13.03 29.34
CA LEU A 87 -9.26 12.47 28.35
C LEU A 87 -9.46 10.95 28.31
N PRO A 88 -9.85 10.38 27.17
CA PRO A 88 -10.17 8.96 27.13
C PRO A 88 -8.92 8.11 27.28
N ASP A 89 -8.98 7.13 28.19
CA ASP A 89 -7.92 6.13 28.29
C ASP A 89 -7.79 5.33 26.98
N ALA A 90 -6.70 4.58 26.84
CA ALA A 90 -6.45 3.78 25.64
C ALA A 90 -7.59 2.76 25.35
N VAL A 91 -8.28 2.29 26.38
CA VAL A 91 -9.37 1.30 26.25
C VAL A 91 -10.63 1.95 25.68
N ALA A 92 -10.96 3.16 26.12
CA ALA A 92 -12.08 3.96 25.63
C ALA A 92 -11.87 4.35 24.17
N ARG A 93 -10.67 4.84 23.81
CA ARG A 93 -10.29 5.14 22.41
C ARG A 93 -10.43 3.90 21.52
N ALA A 94 -9.84 2.78 21.95
CA ALA A 94 -9.96 1.51 21.24
C ALA A 94 -11.40 1.00 21.09
N ARG A 95 -12.31 1.35 22.02
CA ARG A 95 -13.72 0.99 21.91
C ARG A 95 -14.42 1.83 20.85
N VAL A 96 -14.14 3.14 20.81
CA VAL A 96 -14.68 4.04 19.79
C VAL A 96 -14.16 3.66 18.41
N ASP A 97 -12.85 3.47 18.24
CA ASP A 97 -12.26 3.08 16.96
C ASP A 97 -12.89 1.78 16.42
N ARG A 98 -13.07 0.78 17.29
CA ARG A 98 -13.77 -0.47 16.93
C ARG A 98 -15.25 -0.27 16.60
N ALA A 99 -15.91 0.70 17.22
CA ALA A 99 -17.31 1.01 16.92
C ALA A 99 -17.41 1.68 15.55
N LEU A 100 -16.58 2.68 15.29
CA LEU A 100 -16.53 3.40 14.02
C LEU A 100 -16.09 2.48 12.88
N GLY A 101 -15.06 1.66 13.06
CA GLY A 101 -14.63 0.70 12.06
C GLY A 101 -15.72 -0.32 11.70
N ARG A 102 -16.49 -0.80 12.69
CA ARG A 102 -17.68 -1.65 12.44
C ARG A 102 -18.79 -0.89 11.72
N GLN A 103 -18.99 0.38 12.03
CA GLN A 103 -19.96 1.23 11.34
C GLN A 103 -19.59 1.40 9.86
N VAL A 104 -18.32 1.70 9.54
CA VAL A 104 -17.83 1.77 8.15
C VAL A 104 -18.08 0.45 7.42
N VAL A 105 -17.64 -0.66 8.01
CA VAL A 105 -17.80 -2.00 7.42
C VAL A 105 -19.28 -2.32 7.17
N SER A 106 -20.14 -2.08 8.16
CA SER A 106 -21.58 -2.36 8.02
C SER A 106 -22.25 -1.47 6.97
N THR A 107 -21.85 -0.20 6.88
CA THR A 107 -22.39 0.75 5.89
C THR A 107 -22.03 0.29 4.48
N LEU A 108 -20.76 -0.07 4.26
CA LEU A 108 -20.26 -0.58 2.99
C LEU A 108 -20.96 -1.89 2.58
N GLN A 109 -21.13 -2.83 3.50
CA GLN A 109 -21.83 -4.10 3.24
C GLN A 109 -23.32 -3.95 2.89
N GLN A 110 -23.94 -2.83 3.31
CA GLN A 110 -25.35 -2.52 3.04
C GLN A 110 -25.53 -1.58 1.83
N SER A 111 -24.43 -1.12 1.22
CA SER A 111 -24.48 -0.25 0.04
C SER A 111 -25.13 -0.96 -1.15
N SER A 112 -25.80 -0.21 -2.03
CA SER A 112 -26.28 -0.72 -3.31
C SER A 112 -25.17 -0.88 -4.35
N SER A 113 -23.99 -0.32 -4.12
CA SER A 113 -22.80 -0.47 -4.97
C SER A 113 -22.10 -1.79 -4.71
N GLU A 114 -21.87 -2.60 -5.75
CA GLU A 114 -21.13 -3.86 -5.63
C GLU A 114 -19.70 -3.63 -5.12
N LEU A 115 -19.05 -2.55 -5.57
CA LEU A 115 -17.70 -2.20 -5.13
C LEU A 115 -17.66 -1.88 -3.64
N ASP A 116 -18.63 -1.11 -3.14
CA ASP A 116 -18.73 -0.80 -1.71
C ASP A 116 -18.95 -2.06 -0.89
N GLN A 117 -19.87 -2.93 -1.32
CA GLN A 117 -20.10 -4.22 -0.67
C GLN A 117 -18.82 -5.06 -0.64
N ALA A 118 -18.10 -5.14 -1.76
CA ALA A 118 -16.85 -5.88 -1.85
C ALA A 118 -15.79 -5.34 -0.87
N VAL A 119 -15.63 -4.02 -0.80
CA VAL A 119 -14.71 -3.38 0.14
C VAL A 119 -15.15 -3.63 1.58
N GLY A 120 -16.45 -3.58 1.88
CA GLY A 120 -17.01 -3.91 3.19
C GLY A 120 -16.75 -5.38 3.60
N TRP A 121 -16.92 -6.34 2.69
CA TRP A 121 -16.61 -7.74 2.95
C TRP A 121 -15.11 -8.00 3.09
N TRP A 122 -14.28 -7.33 2.31
CA TRP A 122 -12.82 -7.39 2.43
C TRP A 122 -12.32 -6.81 3.77
N LEU A 123 -12.83 -5.65 4.20
CA LEU A 123 -12.49 -5.09 5.51
C LEU A 123 -12.93 -6.03 6.65
N ALA A 124 -14.09 -6.68 6.52
CA ALA A 124 -14.58 -7.64 7.50
C ALA A 124 -13.78 -8.95 7.58
N SER A 125 -13.14 -9.37 6.48
CA SER A 125 -12.30 -10.58 6.46
C SER A 125 -10.85 -10.32 6.90
N THR A 126 -10.40 -9.06 6.86
CA THR A 126 -9.09 -8.68 7.40
C THR A 126 -9.17 -8.40 8.91
N PRO A 127 -8.08 -8.50 9.68
CA PRO A 127 -8.04 -8.10 11.08
C PRO A 127 -8.05 -6.57 11.25
N PHE A 128 -8.82 -5.87 10.42
CA PHE A 128 -9.22 -4.48 10.59
C PHE A 128 -9.86 -4.36 11.98
N ASN A 129 -9.31 -3.51 12.85
CA ASN A 129 -9.74 -3.30 14.25
C ASN A 129 -9.26 -4.29 15.34
N VAL A 130 -8.30 -5.20 15.08
CA VAL A 130 -7.90 -6.21 16.09
C VAL A 130 -6.53 -5.93 16.74
N ILE A 131 -5.66 -5.13 16.12
CA ILE A 131 -4.21 -5.16 16.42
C ILE A 131 -3.71 -4.01 17.33
N GLU A 132 -4.30 -2.81 17.31
CA GLU A 132 -3.54 -1.63 17.77
C GLU A 132 -3.31 -1.40 19.29
N PRO A 133 -4.29 -1.48 20.21
CA PRO A 133 -4.06 -0.90 21.54
C PRO A 133 -3.09 -1.71 22.42
N ALA A 134 -3.00 -3.02 22.17
CA ALA A 134 -2.20 -3.92 22.99
C ALA A 134 -0.70 -3.89 22.65
N LEU A 135 -0.33 -3.38 21.47
CA LEU A 135 1.05 -3.41 20.98
C LEU A 135 1.82 -2.12 21.24
N GLN A 136 1.14 -0.97 21.25
CA GLN A 136 1.82 0.33 21.36
C GLN A 136 2.47 0.57 22.74
N ASP A 137 1.91 0.00 23.81
CA ASP A 137 2.44 0.13 25.19
C ASP A 137 3.03 -1.20 25.74
N CYS A 138 3.31 -2.15 24.86
CA CYS A 138 3.69 -3.51 25.21
C CYS A 138 5.16 -3.60 25.67
N THR A 139 5.45 -3.21 26.91
CA THR A 139 6.78 -3.43 27.54
C THR A 139 6.68 -4.37 28.74
N GLY A 140 7.70 -5.23 28.93
CA GLY A 140 7.80 -6.13 30.07
C GLY A 140 6.85 -7.34 30.06
N ARG A 141 6.65 -7.96 31.24
CA ARG A 141 5.92 -9.23 31.39
C ARG A 141 4.44 -9.18 31.00
N GLY A 142 3.80 -8.00 31.07
CA GLY A 142 2.41 -7.82 30.63
C GLY A 142 2.24 -7.93 29.10
N CYS A 143 3.33 -7.75 28.35
CA CYS A 143 3.30 -7.74 26.89
C CYS A 143 2.95 -9.11 26.31
N GLN A 144 3.53 -10.18 26.85
CA GLN A 144 3.26 -11.54 26.36
C GLN A 144 1.78 -11.92 26.55
N THR A 145 1.19 -11.56 27.70
CA THR A 145 -0.24 -11.76 27.97
C THR A 145 -1.09 -10.95 27.01
N ALA A 146 -0.74 -9.68 26.76
CA ALA A 146 -1.49 -8.83 25.82
C ALA A 146 -1.43 -9.35 24.37
N LEU A 147 -0.27 -9.86 23.94
CA LEU A 147 -0.08 -10.53 22.65
C LEU A 147 -0.93 -11.80 22.52
N GLN A 148 -0.92 -12.66 23.56
CA GLN A 148 -1.74 -13.87 23.59
C GLN A 148 -3.24 -13.53 23.52
N GLN A 149 -3.70 -12.56 24.30
CA GLN A 149 -5.09 -12.11 24.24
C GLN A 149 -5.46 -11.52 22.87
N ALA A 150 -4.54 -10.81 22.21
CA ALA A 150 -4.76 -10.32 20.85
C ALA A 150 -4.87 -11.48 19.85
N GLN A 151 -4.01 -12.49 19.94
CA GLN A 151 -4.07 -13.70 19.11
C GLN A 151 -5.39 -14.46 19.32
N GLU A 152 -5.80 -14.69 20.57
CA GLU A 152 -7.07 -15.34 20.90
C GLU A 152 -8.28 -14.55 20.37
N ARG A 153 -8.20 -13.21 20.30
CA ARG A 153 -9.25 -12.38 19.67
C ARG A 153 -9.30 -12.59 18.16
N VAL A 154 -8.14 -12.63 17.48
CA VAL A 154 -8.04 -12.92 16.04
C VAL A 154 -8.59 -14.32 15.72
N GLU A 155 -8.28 -15.31 16.55
CA GLU A 155 -8.76 -16.68 16.42
C GLU A 155 -10.27 -16.79 16.64
N ARG A 156 -10.81 -16.17 17.71
CA ARG A 156 -12.26 -16.11 17.95
C ARG A 156 -13.03 -15.39 16.85
N ALA A 157 -12.39 -14.46 16.15
CA ALA A 157 -12.97 -13.77 15.01
C ALA A 157 -12.87 -14.57 13.69
N ALA A 158 -12.13 -15.68 13.64
CA ALA A 158 -11.89 -16.44 12.41
C ALA A 158 -13.18 -16.86 11.69
N PRO A 159 -14.21 -17.43 12.34
CA PRO A 159 -15.43 -17.84 11.63
C PRO A 159 -16.16 -16.67 10.93
N ARG A 160 -16.13 -15.48 11.53
CA ARG A 160 -16.72 -14.28 10.91
C ARG A 160 -15.91 -13.81 9.71
N ARG A 161 -14.58 -13.93 9.78
CA ARG A 161 -13.68 -13.59 8.68
C ARG A 161 -13.86 -14.56 7.51
N ASP A 162 -14.01 -15.85 7.81
CA ASP A 162 -14.28 -16.89 6.81
C ASP A 162 -15.62 -16.61 6.11
N GLN A 163 -16.67 -16.32 6.87
CA GLN A 163 -17.97 -15.92 6.31
C GLN A 163 -17.88 -14.66 5.44
N ALA A 164 -17.12 -13.65 5.85
CA ALA A 164 -16.91 -12.44 5.06
C ALA A 164 -16.16 -12.73 3.76
N SER A 165 -15.14 -13.61 3.79
CA SER A 165 -14.43 -14.06 2.60
C SER A 165 -15.36 -14.82 1.65
N GLU A 166 -16.20 -15.73 2.14
CA GLU A 166 -17.19 -16.44 1.32
C GLU A 166 -18.17 -15.47 0.64
N LYS A 167 -18.64 -14.45 1.36
CA LYS A 167 -19.49 -13.40 0.80
C LYS A 167 -18.80 -12.59 -0.28
N LEU A 168 -17.53 -12.22 -0.09
CA LEU A 168 -16.74 -11.52 -1.10
C LEU A 168 -16.53 -12.37 -2.35
N LEU A 169 -16.21 -13.66 -2.19
CA LEU A 169 -16.02 -14.59 -3.30
C LEU A 169 -17.33 -14.79 -4.09
N SER A 170 -18.45 -14.96 -3.40
CA SER A 170 -19.76 -15.08 -4.03
C SER A 170 -20.14 -13.81 -4.79
N LEU A 171 -19.84 -12.62 -4.26
CA LEU A 171 -20.08 -11.35 -4.95
C LEU A 171 -19.20 -11.24 -6.21
N ALA A 172 -17.92 -11.57 -6.12
CA ALA A 172 -17.01 -11.56 -7.27
C ALA A 172 -17.39 -12.56 -8.35
N GLN A 173 -17.99 -13.70 -7.99
CA GLN A 173 -18.52 -14.65 -8.97
C GLN A 173 -19.66 -14.05 -9.82
N ALA A 174 -20.48 -13.18 -9.25
CA ALA A 174 -21.59 -12.53 -9.96
C ALA A 174 -21.19 -11.20 -10.65
N SER A 175 -20.18 -10.50 -10.14
CA SER A 175 -19.84 -9.14 -10.57
C SER A 175 -19.07 -9.07 -11.89
N GLN A 176 -19.36 -8.05 -12.72
CA GLN A 176 -18.56 -7.71 -13.89
C GLN A 176 -17.55 -6.59 -13.61
N ASP A 177 -17.48 -6.10 -12.36
CA ASP A 177 -16.52 -5.08 -11.96
C ASP A 177 -15.15 -5.73 -11.68
N PRO A 178 -14.10 -5.38 -12.45
CA PRO A 178 -12.77 -5.94 -12.22
C PRO A 178 -12.20 -5.58 -10.85
N ALA A 179 -12.59 -4.46 -10.24
CA ALA A 179 -12.14 -4.07 -8.91
C ALA A 179 -12.67 -5.05 -7.83
N VAL A 180 -13.91 -5.51 -7.97
CA VAL A 180 -14.50 -6.54 -7.10
C VAL A 180 -13.76 -7.87 -7.25
N VAL A 181 -13.48 -8.29 -8.49
CA VAL A 181 -12.74 -9.54 -8.78
C VAL A 181 -11.31 -9.48 -8.22
N ALA A 182 -10.61 -8.37 -8.44
CA ALA A 182 -9.23 -8.17 -7.96
C ALA A 182 -9.15 -8.18 -6.43
N LEU A 183 -10.14 -7.59 -5.75
CA LEU A 183 -10.20 -7.59 -4.29
C LEU A 183 -10.49 -8.99 -3.74
N ALA A 184 -11.41 -9.73 -4.37
CA ALA A 184 -11.71 -11.12 -3.99
C ALA A 184 -10.51 -12.06 -4.20
N LEU A 185 -9.74 -11.85 -5.29
CA LEU A 185 -8.52 -12.61 -5.54
C LEU A 185 -7.51 -12.49 -4.39
N SER A 186 -7.40 -11.31 -3.76
CA SER A 186 -6.50 -11.10 -2.61
C SER A 186 -6.85 -11.98 -1.39
N GLN A 187 -8.11 -12.41 -1.27
CA GLN A 187 -8.56 -13.26 -0.16
C GLN A 187 -8.33 -14.75 -0.41
N CYS A 188 -8.18 -15.19 -1.66
CA CYS A 188 -7.98 -16.59 -1.97
C CYS A 188 -6.70 -17.19 -1.33
N ALA A 189 -5.67 -16.37 -1.05
CA ALA A 189 -4.45 -16.85 -0.39
C ALA A 189 -4.68 -17.34 1.05
N SER A 190 -5.76 -16.89 1.70
CA SER A 190 -6.14 -17.28 3.06
C SER A 190 -7.27 -18.32 3.09
N ALA A 191 -7.83 -18.71 1.95
CA ALA A 191 -8.99 -19.57 1.86
C ALA A 191 -8.63 -21.07 1.97
N PRO A 192 -9.58 -21.96 2.36
CA PRO A 192 -9.35 -23.41 2.42
C PRO A 192 -9.04 -24.08 1.07
N GLN A 193 -9.39 -23.44 -0.06
CA GLN A 193 -9.09 -23.90 -1.42
C GLN A 193 -8.26 -22.88 -2.23
N PRO A 194 -7.00 -22.60 -1.83
CA PRO A 194 -6.25 -21.46 -2.37
C PRO A 194 -5.92 -21.53 -3.88
N PRO A 195 -5.55 -22.67 -4.48
CA PRO A 195 -5.12 -22.69 -5.89
C PRO A 195 -6.26 -22.46 -6.89
N ALA A 196 -7.39 -23.15 -6.72
CA ALA A 196 -8.52 -23.05 -7.67
C ALA A 196 -9.16 -21.65 -7.65
N CYS A 197 -9.40 -21.12 -6.45
CA CYS A 197 -9.91 -19.76 -6.24
C CYS A 197 -9.03 -18.72 -6.95
N ARG A 198 -7.70 -18.83 -6.79
CA ARG A 198 -6.78 -17.89 -7.43
C ARG A 198 -6.78 -18.03 -8.94
N ALA A 199 -6.71 -19.25 -9.47
CA ALA A 199 -6.68 -19.49 -10.90
C ALA A 199 -7.94 -18.98 -11.62
N GLU A 200 -9.12 -19.21 -11.04
CA GLU A 200 -10.39 -18.73 -11.60
C GLU A 200 -10.46 -17.20 -11.58
N LEU A 201 -10.23 -16.57 -10.43
CA LEU A 201 -10.36 -15.11 -10.30
C LEU A 201 -9.24 -14.35 -11.02
N SER A 202 -8.01 -14.87 -11.10
CA SER A 202 -6.94 -14.23 -11.87
C SER A 202 -7.22 -14.26 -13.37
N ALA A 203 -7.70 -15.40 -13.88
CA ALA A 203 -8.10 -15.51 -15.29
C ALA A 203 -9.25 -14.56 -15.63
N ARG A 204 -10.24 -14.45 -14.73
CA ARG A 204 -11.36 -13.53 -14.89
C ARG A 204 -10.92 -12.06 -14.84
N TRP A 205 -10.05 -11.68 -13.91
CA TRP A 205 -9.55 -10.31 -13.84
C TRP A 205 -8.83 -9.91 -15.14
N VAL A 206 -7.97 -10.78 -15.66
CA VAL A 206 -7.30 -10.57 -16.95
C VAL A 206 -8.31 -10.44 -18.11
N ALA A 207 -9.39 -11.21 -18.10
CA ALA A 207 -10.42 -11.11 -19.13
C ALA A 207 -11.20 -9.77 -19.07
N LEU A 208 -11.41 -9.22 -17.88
CA LEU A 208 -12.09 -7.94 -17.66
C LEU A 208 -11.17 -6.73 -17.92
N GLU A 209 -9.88 -6.83 -17.57
CA GLU A 209 -8.89 -5.77 -17.73
C GLU A 209 -7.61 -6.30 -18.42
N PRO A 210 -7.66 -6.62 -19.72
CA PRO A 210 -6.50 -7.14 -20.44
C PRO A 210 -5.35 -6.14 -20.56
N ASP A 211 -5.61 -4.85 -20.35
CA ASP A 211 -4.63 -3.77 -20.40
C ASP A 211 -4.07 -3.36 -19.02
N ASN A 212 -4.46 -4.06 -17.94
CA ASN A 212 -3.94 -3.87 -16.59
C ASN A 212 -2.87 -4.91 -16.25
N ALA A 213 -1.64 -4.47 -16.03
CA ALA A 213 -0.51 -5.35 -15.71
C ALA A 213 -0.74 -6.14 -14.40
N ALA A 214 -1.48 -5.58 -13.44
CA ALA A 214 -1.68 -6.22 -12.14
C ALA A 214 -2.40 -7.57 -12.24
N GLY A 215 -3.39 -7.70 -13.13
CA GLY A 215 -4.10 -8.95 -13.40
C GLY A 215 -3.17 -10.01 -14.01
N TRP A 216 -2.37 -9.61 -15.01
CA TRP A 216 -1.38 -10.50 -15.64
C TRP A 216 -0.30 -10.96 -14.66
N LEU A 217 0.17 -10.07 -13.78
CA LEU A 217 1.12 -10.44 -12.73
C LEU A 217 0.51 -11.46 -11.75
N ALA A 218 -0.77 -11.31 -11.39
CA ALA A 218 -1.46 -12.30 -10.58
C ALA A 218 -1.58 -13.66 -11.29
N GLN A 219 -1.85 -13.67 -12.60
CA GLN A 219 -1.84 -14.88 -13.42
C GLN A 219 -0.45 -15.53 -13.46
N ALA A 220 0.62 -14.75 -13.53
CA ALA A 220 1.99 -15.26 -13.50
C ALA A 220 2.30 -15.97 -12.17
N GLN A 221 1.83 -15.42 -11.04
CA GLN A 221 1.95 -16.08 -9.73
C GLN A 221 1.22 -17.43 -9.70
N VAL A 222 -0.01 -17.49 -10.23
CA VAL A 222 -0.77 -18.75 -10.32
C VAL A 222 -0.03 -19.78 -11.17
N ALA A 223 0.48 -19.39 -12.33
CA ALA A 223 1.24 -20.27 -13.20
C ALA A 223 2.53 -20.78 -12.50
N GLN A 224 3.24 -19.90 -11.79
CA GLN A 224 4.43 -20.29 -11.04
C GLN A 224 4.12 -21.32 -9.95
N GLU A 225 3.07 -21.12 -9.18
CA GLU A 225 2.66 -22.04 -8.12
C GLU A 225 2.14 -23.38 -8.65
N ALA A 226 1.58 -23.38 -9.86
CA ALA A 226 1.19 -24.59 -10.57
C ALA A 226 2.38 -25.31 -11.23
N GLY A 227 3.59 -24.72 -11.22
CA GLY A 227 4.75 -25.27 -11.91
C GLY A 227 4.65 -25.18 -13.44
N ASP A 228 3.94 -24.18 -13.97
CA ASP A 228 3.76 -23.93 -15.40
C ASP A 228 4.69 -22.80 -15.89
N PRO A 229 5.93 -23.12 -16.33
CA PRO A 229 6.88 -22.12 -16.79
C PRO A 229 6.42 -21.41 -18.08
N ALA A 230 5.62 -22.07 -18.93
CA ALA A 230 5.11 -21.47 -20.15
C ALA A 230 4.05 -20.40 -19.82
N GLY A 231 3.13 -20.72 -18.91
CA GLY A 231 2.14 -19.78 -18.39
C GLY A 231 2.77 -18.56 -17.73
N VAL A 232 3.86 -18.74 -16.97
CA VAL A 232 4.64 -17.63 -16.40
C VAL A 232 5.14 -16.70 -17.50
N VAL A 233 5.81 -17.23 -18.54
CA VAL A 233 6.35 -16.43 -19.64
C VAL A 233 5.26 -15.66 -20.39
N VAL A 234 4.13 -16.31 -20.69
CA VAL A 234 3.00 -15.68 -21.37
C VAL A 234 2.43 -14.54 -20.52
N ALA A 235 2.17 -14.77 -19.24
CA ALA A 235 1.60 -13.77 -18.35
C ALA A 235 2.54 -12.57 -18.15
N PHE A 236 3.85 -12.80 -17.97
CA PHE A 236 4.83 -11.71 -17.90
C PHE A 236 4.90 -10.93 -19.20
N HIS A 237 4.89 -11.61 -20.35
CA HIS A 237 4.89 -10.93 -21.64
C HIS A 237 3.69 -9.99 -21.77
N GLN A 238 2.49 -10.45 -21.42
CA GLN A 238 1.29 -9.62 -21.45
C GLN A 238 1.35 -8.46 -20.44
N ALA A 239 1.88 -8.68 -19.25
CA ALA A 239 2.11 -7.60 -18.28
C ALA A 239 3.02 -6.49 -18.83
N THR A 240 4.01 -6.82 -19.68
CA THR A 240 4.86 -5.81 -20.35
C THR A 240 4.14 -5.01 -21.44
N GLN A 241 3.06 -5.56 -22.00
CA GLN A 241 2.27 -4.92 -23.06
C GLN A 241 1.11 -4.09 -22.50
N ALA A 242 0.71 -4.35 -21.25
CA ALA A 242 -0.37 -3.66 -20.57
C ALA A 242 -0.20 -2.12 -20.61
N ALA A 243 -1.31 -1.40 -20.76
CA ALA A 243 -1.37 0.05 -20.86
C ALA A 243 -1.18 0.75 -19.51
N HIS A 244 -1.45 0.06 -18.40
CA HIS A 244 -1.33 0.59 -17.05
C HIS A 244 -1.07 -0.53 -16.02
N ASN A 245 -0.65 -0.17 -14.81
CA ASN A 245 -0.57 -1.05 -13.65
C ASN A 245 -1.36 -0.45 -12.48
N ARG A 246 -2.53 -1.00 -12.18
CA ARG A 246 -3.39 -0.54 -11.08
C ARG A 246 -3.69 -1.70 -10.13
N PRO A 247 -2.80 -1.98 -9.16
CA PRO A 247 -3.07 -2.99 -8.15
C PRO A 247 -4.18 -2.52 -7.21
N PRO A 248 -4.90 -3.43 -6.51
CA PRO A 248 -5.91 -3.07 -5.51
C PRO A 248 -5.41 -2.09 -4.46
N SER A 249 -4.14 -2.21 -4.06
CA SER A 249 -3.53 -1.31 -3.08
C SER A 249 -3.56 0.17 -3.50
N ALA A 250 -3.55 0.46 -4.81
CA ALA A 250 -3.51 1.83 -5.34
C ALA A 250 -4.86 2.56 -5.23
N TRP A 251 -5.98 1.84 -5.16
CA TRP A 251 -7.32 2.45 -5.21
C TRP A 251 -8.17 2.20 -3.97
N VAL A 252 -8.00 1.08 -3.26
CA VAL A 252 -8.85 0.72 -2.10
C VAL A 252 -8.76 1.78 -0.99
N ALA A 253 -7.56 2.26 -0.69
CA ALA A 253 -7.38 3.29 0.35
C ALA A 253 -8.13 4.58 -0.02
N ARG A 254 -7.97 5.05 -1.26
CA ARG A 254 -8.68 6.23 -1.78
C ARG A 254 -10.19 6.07 -1.70
N HIS A 255 -10.69 4.91 -2.11
CA HIS A 255 -12.11 4.59 -2.10
C HIS A 255 -12.70 4.67 -0.69
N VAL A 256 -12.09 3.99 0.28
CA VAL A 256 -12.59 3.98 1.66
C VAL A 256 -12.47 5.35 2.32
N VAL A 257 -11.35 6.07 2.14
CA VAL A 257 -11.17 7.40 2.74
C VAL A 257 -12.20 8.40 2.23
N ALA A 258 -12.55 8.36 0.94
CA ALA A 258 -13.58 9.21 0.36
C ALA A 258 -14.99 8.94 0.92
N LEU A 259 -15.22 7.76 1.49
CA LEU A 259 -16.50 7.36 2.10
C LEU A 259 -16.54 7.59 3.61
N LEU A 260 -15.43 7.99 4.24
CA LEU A 260 -15.42 8.30 5.67
C LEU A 260 -16.22 9.58 5.92
N PRO A 261 -17.18 9.57 6.86
CA PRO A 261 -18.01 10.75 7.16
C PRO A 261 -17.18 11.99 7.47
N ALA A 262 -17.57 13.13 6.89
CA ALA A 262 -16.83 14.39 7.00
C ALA A 262 -16.88 14.98 8.42
N GLU A 263 -17.90 14.62 9.20
CA GLU A 263 -18.04 14.97 10.60
C GLU A 263 -17.08 14.21 11.52
N TRP A 264 -16.46 13.12 11.06
CA TRP A 264 -15.41 12.46 11.81
C TRP A 264 -14.15 13.31 11.68
N GLN A 265 -13.66 13.86 12.78
CA GLN A 265 -12.49 14.73 12.79
C GLN A 265 -11.51 14.34 13.89
N GLY A 266 -10.27 14.79 13.76
CA GLY A 266 -9.24 14.56 14.76
C GLY A 266 -8.78 13.09 14.82
N LEU A 267 -8.54 12.61 16.04
CA LEU A 267 -7.88 11.32 16.26
C LEU A 267 -8.70 10.09 15.79
N PRO A 268 -10.04 10.01 15.96
CA PRO A 268 -10.80 8.86 15.46
C PRO A 268 -10.69 8.67 13.94
N ARG A 269 -10.78 9.76 13.17
CA ARG A 269 -10.63 9.70 11.70
C ARG A 269 -9.21 9.27 11.31
N LEU A 270 -8.20 9.89 11.93
CA LEU A 270 -6.80 9.53 11.69
C LEU A 270 -6.52 8.05 12.03
N SER A 271 -7.02 7.57 13.18
CA SER A 271 -6.86 6.17 13.61
C SER A 271 -7.44 5.21 12.56
N LEU A 272 -8.64 5.47 12.06
CA LEU A 272 -9.25 4.65 11.01
C LEU A 272 -8.48 4.70 9.69
N GLN A 273 -7.99 5.88 9.27
CA GLN A 273 -7.16 6.00 8.07
C GLN A 273 -5.87 5.17 8.19
N LEU A 274 -5.21 5.20 9.35
CA LEU A 274 -4.01 4.40 9.61
C LEU A 274 -4.31 2.89 9.62
N GLN A 275 -5.40 2.47 10.26
CA GLN A 275 -5.82 1.06 10.26
C GLN A 275 -6.17 0.56 8.85
N LEU A 276 -6.78 1.41 8.03
CA LEU A 276 -7.06 1.13 6.64
C LEU A 276 -5.76 0.97 5.84
N LEU A 277 -4.81 1.91 5.97
CA LEU A 277 -3.51 1.80 5.30
C LEU A 277 -2.77 0.52 5.70
N GLY A 278 -2.79 0.15 6.98
CA GLY A 278 -2.23 -1.12 7.44
C GLY A 278 -2.92 -2.35 6.85
N SER A 279 -4.21 -2.26 6.53
CA SER A 279 -4.96 -3.34 5.86
C SER A 279 -4.66 -3.38 4.36
N VAL A 280 -4.60 -2.23 3.70
CA VAL A 280 -4.24 -2.06 2.28
C VAL A 280 -2.80 -2.50 2.02
N ALA A 281 -1.90 -2.31 2.98
CA ALA A 281 -0.53 -2.79 2.89
C ALA A 281 -0.42 -4.32 2.75
N ARG A 282 -1.50 -5.09 3.01
CA ARG A 282 -1.56 -6.54 2.77
C ARG A 282 -1.99 -6.90 1.35
N LEU A 283 -2.50 -5.96 0.56
CA LEU A 283 -2.90 -6.13 -0.85
C LEU A 283 -1.70 -6.06 -1.81
N GLN A 284 -0.50 -6.43 -1.35
CA GLN A 284 0.69 -6.38 -2.20
C GLN A 284 0.55 -7.33 -3.39
N GLY A 285 1.04 -6.87 -4.54
CA GLY A 285 1.12 -7.70 -5.73
C GLY A 285 2.09 -8.88 -5.56
N PRO A 286 2.16 -9.78 -6.55
CA PRO A 286 2.97 -10.99 -6.52
C PRO A 286 4.47 -10.70 -6.76
N ASN A 287 5.07 -9.91 -5.87
CA ASN A 287 6.46 -9.46 -5.99
C ASN A 287 7.45 -10.62 -6.07
N ALA A 288 7.20 -11.71 -5.33
CA ALA A 288 8.07 -12.89 -5.33
C ALA A 288 8.22 -13.51 -6.73
N ALA A 289 7.11 -13.69 -7.47
CA ALA A 289 7.16 -14.24 -8.83
C ALA A 289 7.92 -13.32 -9.79
N MET A 290 7.74 -12.00 -9.67
CA MET A 290 8.47 -11.02 -10.49
C MET A 290 9.98 -11.09 -10.26
N PHE A 291 10.40 -11.08 -8.99
CA PHE A 291 11.82 -11.15 -8.67
C PHE A 291 12.44 -12.50 -9.04
N GLU A 292 11.71 -13.61 -8.89
CA GLU A 292 12.17 -14.92 -9.34
C GLU A 292 12.36 -14.96 -10.86
N HIS A 293 11.37 -14.49 -11.63
CA HIS A 293 11.44 -14.45 -13.08
C HIS A 293 12.62 -13.59 -13.57
N CYS A 294 12.88 -12.46 -12.90
CA CYS A 294 13.89 -11.50 -13.32
C CYS A 294 15.30 -11.72 -12.74
N ARG A 295 15.50 -12.61 -11.76
CA ARG A 295 16.79 -12.80 -11.03
C ARG A 295 18.02 -12.92 -11.94
N ASP A 296 17.90 -13.65 -13.04
CA ASP A 296 19.00 -13.91 -13.98
C ASP A 296 18.75 -13.29 -15.35
N ALA A 297 17.89 -12.26 -15.43
CA ALA A 297 17.50 -11.66 -16.71
C ALA A 297 18.71 -11.08 -17.47
N GLY A 298 19.75 -10.64 -16.77
CA GLY A 298 20.98 -10.15 -17.40
C GLY A 298 22.00 -11.23 -17.80
N ALA A 299 21.78 -12.51 -17.50
CA ALA A 299 22.74 -13.56 -17.86
C ALA A 299 22.95 -13.67 -19.38
N ALA A 300 24.11 -14.19 -19.81
CA ALA A 300 24.39 -14.39 -21.23
C ALA A 300 23.32 -15.29 -21.86
N GLY A 301 22.79 -14.88 -23.02
CA GLY A 301 21.72 -15.59 -23.71
C GLY A 301 20.29 -15.28 -23.23
N GLN A 302 20.12 -14.37 -22.26
CA GLN A 302 18.79 -13.99 -21.72
C GLN A 302 18.28 -12.61 -22.19
N ALA A 303 18.77 -12.09 -23.33
CA ALA A 303 18.46 -10.74 -23.80
C ALA A 303 16.94 -10.43 -23.88
N ASN A 304 16.13 -11.39 -24.35
CA ASN A 304 14.67 -11.21 -24.42
C ASN A 304 14.04 -11.08 -23.03
N ARG A 305 14.53 -11.85 -22.05
CA ARG A 305 14.07 -11.78 -20.66
C ARG A 305 14.52 -10.47 -20.01
N GLN A 306 15.76 -10.03 -20.26
CA GLN A 306 16.25 -8.73 -19.82
C GLN A 306 15.33 -7.60 -20.30
N GLN A 307 15.02 -7.57 -21.60
CA GLN A 307 14.18 -6.52 -22.19
C GLN A 307 12.74 -6.56 -21.66
N ALA A 308 12.20 -7.76 -21.37
CA ALA A 308 10.88 -7.90 -20.76
C ALA A 308 10.88 -7.38 -19.32
N CYS A 309 11.87 -7.76 -18.50
CA CYS A 309 12.02 -7.28 -17.13
C CYS A 309 12.26 -5.76 -17.07
N GLU A 310 13.01 -5.20 -18.01
CA GLU A 310 13.19 -3.75 -18.16
C GLU A 310 11.85 -3.06 -18.43
N ARG A 311 11.11 -3.49 -19.46
CA ARG A 311 9.80 -2.91 -19.79
C ARG A 311 8.82 -3.01 -18.63
N LEU A 312 8.81 -4.12 -17.91
CA LEU A 312 7.99 -4.29 -16.72
C LEU A 312 8.42 -3.32 -15.61
N ALA A 313 9.71 -3.21 -15.32
CA ALA A 313 10.22 -2.29 -14.32
C ALA A 313 9.85 -0.83 -14.65
N GLU A 314 9.91 -0.43 -15.91
CA GLU A 314 9.48 0.90 -16.37
C GLU A 314 7.98 1.12 -16.21
N ARG A 315 7.17 0.11 -16.53
CA ARG A 315 5.72 0.12 -16.31
C ARG A 315 5.37 0.31 -14.84
N LEU A 316 5.97 -0.49 -13.97
CA LEU A 316 5.72 -0.42 -12.53
C LEU A 316 6.22 0.89 -11.92
N LEU A 317 7.36 1.42 -12.38
CA LEU A 317 7.91 2.68 -11.88
C LEU A 317 7.04 3.87 -12.29
N ARG A 318 6.58 3.91 -13.55
CA ARG A 318 5.70 4.98 -14.04
C ARG A 318 4.37 5.02 -13.30
N ASP A 319 3.79 3.85 -13.05
CA ASP A 319 2.45 3.72 -12.46
C ASP A 319 2.51 3.47 -10.94
N ALA A 320 3.68 3.65 -10.31
CA ALA A 320 3.83 3.45 -8.87
C ALA A 320 2.94 4.43 -8.09
N PRO A 321 2.06 3.96 -7.19
CA PRO A 321 1.25 4.84 -6.35
C PRO A 321 2.00 5.34 -5.11
N ASP A 322 2.99 4.57 -4.65
CA ASP A 322 3.66 4.74 -3.35
C ASP A 322 5.17 4.42 -3.42
N LEU A 323 5.92 4.84 -2.40
CA LEU A 323 7.36 4.64 -2.26
C LEU A 323 7.73 3.14 -2.23
N LEU A 324 6.84 2.30 -1.72
CA LEU A 324 7.04 0.85 -1.70
C LEU A 324 7.01 0.26 -3.11
N SER A 325 6.01 0.62 -3.91
CA SER A 325 5.86 0.20 -5.30
C SER A 325 7.01 0.73 -6.17
N TRP A 326 7.47 1.96 -5.90
CA TRP A 326 8.70 2.49 -6.49
C TRP A 326 9.91 1.61 -6.19
N ALA A 327 10.08 1.23 -4.91
CA ALA A 327 11.20 0.40 -4.48
C ALA A 327 11.18 -0.97 -5.18
N VAL A 328 10.00 -1.59 -5.30
CA VAL A 328 9.82 -2.84 -6.05
C VAL A 328 10.23 -2.66 -7.52
N ALA A 329 9.73 -1.61 -8.18
CA ALA A 329 10.05 -1.34 -9.59
C ALA A 329 11.55 -1.08 -9.81
N THR A 330 12.19 -0.34 -8.92
CA THR A 330 13.64 -0.06 -8.97
C THR A 330 14.47 -1.32 -8.71
N GLY A 331 13.99 -2.20 -7.81
CA GLY A 331 14.59 -3.51 -7.58
C GLY A 331 14.55 -4.38 -8.83
N LEU A 332 13.43 -4.40 -9.55
CA LEU A 332 13.33 -5.12 -10.83
C LEU A 332 14.22 -4.49 -11.91
N GLY A 333 14.30 -3.17 -11.97
CA GLY A 333 15.22 -2.46 -12.87
C GLY A 333 16.68 -2.84 -12.64
N ARG A 334 17.09 -3.06 -11.38
CA ARG A 334 18.42 -3.59 -11.05
C ARG A 334 18.63 -5.00 -11.59
N GLN A 335 17.64 -5.89 -11.44
CA GLN A 335 17.70 -7.25 -12.01
C GLN A 335 17.78 -7.23 -13.55
N ALA A 336 17.12 -6.24 -14.17
CA ALA A 336 17.19 -5.97 -15.61
C ALA A 336 18.48 -5.22 -16.04
N ARG A 337 19.42 -4.97 -15.12
CA ARG A 337 20.68 -4.27 -15.34
C ARG A 337 20.55 -2.83 -15.83
N TRP A 338 19.63 -2.06 -15.24
CA TRP A 338 19.64 -0.61 -15.43
C TRP A 338 21.01 0.00 -15.09
N PRO A 339 21.41 1.07 -15.81
CA PRO A 339 22.67 1.76 -15.53
C PRO A 339 22.77 2.20 -14.07
N ALA A 340 23.98 2.10 -13.49
CA ALA A 340 24.23 2.47 -12.09
C ALA A 340 23.85 3.93 -11.81
N GLU A 341 24.11 4.83 -12.75
CA GLU A 341 23.73 6.25 -12.67
C GLU A 341 22.21 6.43 -12.53
N ARG A 342 21.41 5.71 -13.33
CA ARG A 342 19.94 5.72 -13.23
C ARG A 342 19.49 5.24 -11.85
N LEU A 343 20.07 4.16 -11.34
CA LEU A 343 19.73 3.64 -10.01
C LEU A 343 20.13 4.60 -8.88
N ALA A 344 21.26 5.29 -9.00
CA ALA A 344 21.71 6.30 -8.04
C ALA A 344 20.77 7.51 -8.05
N ALA A 345 20.36 7.99 -9.21
CA ALA A 345 19.39 9.08 -9.34
C ALA A 345 18.03 8.72 -8.71
N LEU A 346 17.52 7.51 -8.97
CA LEU A 346 16.28 7.03 -8.35
C LEU A 346 16.39 6.88 -6.83
N LYS A 347 17.56 6.45 -6.32
CA LYS A 347 17.82 6.38 -4.86
C LYS A 347 17.80 7.79 -4.25
N ALA A 348 18.54 8.73 -4.83
CA ALA A 348 18.58 10.11 -4.35
C ALA A 348 17.20 10.77 -4.38
N GLU A 349 16.43 10.54 -5.45
CA GLU A 349 15.06 11.06 -5.54
C GLU A 349 14.16 10.49 -4.43
N ARG A 350 14.27 9.18 -4.16
CA ARG A 350 13.52 8.53 -3.08
C ARG A 350 13.89 9.10 -1.72
N GLU A 351 15.18 9.26 -1.41
CA GLU A 351 15.64 9.84 -0.13
C GLU A 351 15.11 11.26 0.07
N GLN A 352 15.04 12.07 -0.99
CA GLN A 352 14.41 13.40 -0.95
C GLN A 352 12.91 13.31 -0.65
N LEU A 353 12.18 12.37 -1.27
CA LEU A 353 10.75 12.18 -1.00
C LEU A 353 10.50 11.64 0.42
N GLU A 354 11.34 10.74 0.90
CA GLU A 354 11.29 10.22 2.28
C GLU A 354 11.58 11.33 3.31
N ALA A 355 12.42 12.32 3.00
CA ALA A 355 12.62 13.48 3.86
C ALA A 355 11.40 14.41 3.93
N LEU A 356 10.57 14.43 2.88
CA LEU A 356 9.28 15.15 2.84
C LEU A 356 8.15 14.34 3.48
N PHE A 357 8.35 13.03 3.64
CA PHE A 357 7.47 12.20 4.43
C PHE A 357 7.53 12.73 5.86
N ASN A 358 6.50 13.47 6.23
CA ASN A 358 6.30 13.99 7.58
C ASN A 358 5.26 13.08 8.22
N PRO A 359 5.65 11.91 8.76
CA PRO A 359 4.71 11.00 9.38
C PRO A 359 4.37 11.60 10.72
N LEU A 360 3.53 12.64 10.74
CA LEU A 360 2.98 13.16 11.96
C LEU A 360 4.13 13.59 12.90
N ARG A 361 4.79 14.74 12.69
CA ARG A 361 5.49 15.43 13.78
C ARG A 361 4.46 15.75 14.90
N LEU A 362 4.12 14.72 15.68
CA LEU A 362 3.29 14.73 16.88
C LEU A 362 4.18 15.14 18.06
N GLU A 363 5.09 16.10 17.85
CA GLU A 363 5.89 16.68 18.93
C GLU A 363 5.00 17.63 19.72
N HIS A 364 4.02 17.05 20.42
CA HIS A 364 3.12 17.79 21.29
C HIS A 364 2.89 16.93 22.55
N PRO A 365 2.89 17.54 23.75
CA PRO A 365 2.51 16.83 24.95
C PRO A 365 1.10 16.23 24.80
N PRO A 366 0.87 14.99 25.28
CA PRO A 366 -0.46 14.41 25.36
C PRO A 366 -1.43 15.35 26.11
N GLY A 367 -2.66 15.49 25.61
CA GLY A 367 -3.69 16.37 26.11
C GLY A 367 -3.53 17.85 25.72
N SER A 368 -2.50 18.23 24.96
CA SER A 368 -2.35 19.63 24.53
C SER A 368 -3.24 19.98 23.33
N PRO A 369 -3.72 21.22 23.20
CA PRO A 369 -4.44 21.66 22.00
C PRO A 369 -3.66 21.46 20.70
N GLY A 370 -2.32 21.44 20.77
CA GLY A 370 -1.44 21.15 19.65
C GLY A 370 -1.53 19.70 19.16
N GLU A 371 -1.88 18.76 20.05
CA GLU A 371 -2.12 17.35 19.71
C GLU A 371 -3.36 17.20 18.81
N CYS A 372 -4.46 17.90 19.10
CA CYS A 372 -5.67 17.82 18.27
C CYS A 372 -5.43 18.39 16.86
N ARG A 373 -4.72 19.52 16.75
CA ARG A 373 -4.33 20.10 15.46
C ARG A 373 -3.37 19.17 14.71
N ALA A 374 -2.46 18.52 15.41
CA ALA A 374 -1.56 17.54 14.81
C ALA A 374 -2.32 16.34 14.22
N HIS A 375 -3.36 15.84 14.91
CA HIS A 375 -4.21 14.78 14.37
C HIS A 375 -5.01 15.22 13.14
N GLN A 376 -5.57 16.45 13.14
CA GLN A 376 -6.24 17.00 11.97
C GLN A 376 -5.29 17.15 10.77
N ARG A 377 -4.10 17.71 10.99
CA ARG A 377 -3.06 17.81 9.93
C ARG A 377 -2.66 16.44 9.40
N GLY A 378 -2.48 15.47 10.29
CA GLY A 378 -2.21 14.08 9.93
C GLY A 378 -3.29 13.47 9.06
N SER A 379 -4.55 13.65 9.46
CA SER A 379 -5.70 13.13 8.71
C SER A 379 -5.82 13.77 7.33
N ALA A 380 -5.66 15.10 7.24
CA ALA A 380 -5.68 15.84 5.97
C ALA A 380 -4.50 15.46 5.07
N TRP A 381 -3.31 15.22 5.65
CA TRP A 381 -2.16 14.74 4.90
C TRP A 381 -2.41 13.36 4.31
N LEU A 382 -2.92 12.41 5.10
CA LEU A 382 -3.23 11.06 4.60
C LEU A 382 -4.30 11.11 3.52
N GLU A 383 -5.34 11.94 3.71
CA GLU A 383 -6.41 12.11 2.73
C GLU A 383 -5.88 12.62 1.40
N ARG A 384 -5.06 13.67 1.39
CA ARG A 384 -4.39 14.16 0.17
C ARG A 384 -3.49 13.09 -0.46
N SER A 385 -2.71 12.40 0.37
CA SER A 385 -1.81 11.32 -0.07
C SER A 385 -2.58 10.18 -0.77
N VAL A 386 -3.70 9.70 -0.21
CA VAL A 386 -4.48 8.64 -0.87
C VAL A 386 -5.27 9.12 -2.07
N GLN A 387 -5.72 10.38 -2.09
CA GLN A 387 -6.44 10.96 -3.23
C GLN A 387 -5.55 11.11 -4.46
N MET A 388 -4.33 11.63 -4.27
CA MET A 388 -3.37 11.88 -5.35
C MET A 388 -2.49 10.66 -5.68
N GLY A 389 -2.30 9.75 -4.72
CA GLY A 389 -1.18 8.81 -4.69
C GLY A 389 -0.01 9.41 -3.91
N GLU A 390 0.63 8.62 -3.05
CA GLU A 390 1.68 9.08 -2.13
C GLU A 390 2.82 9.77 -2.88
N LEU A 391 3.28 9.21 -4.00
CA LEU A 391 4.38 9.80 -4.78
C LEU A 391 4.00 11.13 -5.43
N ALA A 392 2.77 11.24 -5.95
CA ALA A 392 2.30 12.48 -6.55
C ALA A 392 2.15 13.57 -5.49
N HIS A 393 1.63 13.20 -4.31
CA HIS A 393 1.53 14.09 -3.16
C HIS A 393 2.91 14.56 -2.70
N LEU A 394 3.87 13.65 -2.45
CA LEU A 394 5.22 14.02 -2.00
C LEU A 394 5.96 14.90 -3.03
N ARG A 395 5.80 14.63 -4.33
CA ARG A 395 6.37 15.50 -5.38
C ARG A 395 5.75 16.88 -5.41
N SER A 396 4.46 17.00 -5.09
CA SER A 396 3.78 18.30 -5.01
C SER A 396 4.26 19.17 -3.83
N LEU A 397 4.88 18.55 -2.82
CA LEU A 397 5.48 19.24 -1.68
C LEU A 397 6.91 19.73 -1.94
N ARG A 398 7.51 19.40 -3.09
CA ARG A 398 8.86 19.88 -3.42
C ARG A 398 8.84 21.40 -3.62
N PRO A 399 9.84 22.12 -3.09
CA PRO A 399 10.07 23.51 -3.49
C PRO A 399 10.20 23.58 -5.01
N SER A 400 9.53 24.56 -5.64
CA SER A 400 9.79 24.85 -7.05
C SER A 400 11.13 25.57 -7.14
N ASP A 401 12.11 24.97 -7.82
CA ASP A 401 13.41 25.58 -8.10
C ASP A 401 13.32 26.83 -8.99
#